data_AF-S0F768-F1
#
_entry.id   AF-S0F768-F1
#
_cell.length_a   1.000
_cell.length_b   1.000
_cell.length_c   1.000
_cell.angle_alpha   90.00
_cell.angle_beta   90.00
_cell.angle_gamma   90.00
#
_symmetry.space_group_name_H-M   'P 1'
#
loop_
_entity.id
_entity.type
_entity.pdbx_description
1 polymer ?
#
loop_
_entity_poly.entity_id
_entity_poly.type
_entity_poly.pdbx_seq_one_letter_code
_entity_poly.pdbx_strand_id
1 'polypeptide(L)'
;MNVFKFLSATLLASTCLFSGCKKEKSIVPENPSVVEITVSNSQGELLGSETVRMYDETSYESFKKNHSTKPLLEITTDSNGMARFTLESNLWFQSTKSREFMFVVLKAFDTDNYQWWSKGGTVNAGKKHAFRIETTLPKAGTEDLVRITIPTGCMETYRNKWSDHPGYLKKIEERP
;
A
#
# COMPACT_ATOMS: atom_id res chain seq x y z
N MET A 1 -15.16 55.77 76.61
CA MET A 1 -16.07 54.92 75.82
C MET A 1 -15.20 54.01 74.97
N ASN A 2 -15.07 52.74 75.38
CA ASN A 2 -15.87 51.61 74.87
C ASN A 2 -15.27 51.11 73.55
N VAL A 3 -15.01 49.84 73.27
CA VAL A 3 -14.96 48.54 73.95
C VAL A 3 -14.61 47.57 72.79
N PHE A 4 -13.91 46.46 73.05
CA PHE A 4 -14.06 45.17 72.32
C PHE A 4 -13.65 45.11 70.82
N LYS A 5 -13.37 43.99 70.15
CA LYS A 5 -12.81 42.64 70.41
C LYS A 5 -13.03 41.87 69.08
N PHE A 6 -12.13 40.93 68.75
CA PHE A 6 -12.31 39.74 67.90
C PHE A 6 -12.37 39.79 66.35
N LEU A 7 -11.47 38.97 65.77
CA LEU A 7 -11.59 37.99 64.67
C LEU A 7 -12.51 38.31 63.48
N SER A 8 -11.93 38.30 62.28
CA SER A 8 -12.59 37.68 61.12
C SER A 8 -11.57 37.06 60.18
N ALA A 9 -11.57 35.74 60.16
CA ALA A 9 -10.91 34.93 59.16
C ALA A 9 -11.65 35.07 57.82
N THR A 10 -10.96 35.41 56.75
CA THR A 10 -11.45 35.21 55.38
C THR A 10 -10.43 34.40 54.62
N LEU A 11 -10.67 33.09 54.67
CA LEU A 11 -10.12 32.06 53.81
C LEU A 11 -10.41 32.44 52.35
N LEU A 12 -9.41 32.96 51.62
CA LEU A 12 -9.47 33.00 50.16
C LEU A 12 -9.30 31.57 49.65
N ALA A 13 -10.42 30.88 49.49
CA ALA A 13 -10.50 29.65 48.74
C ALA A 13 -10.16 29.95 47.27
N SER A 14 -8.88 29.88 46.92
CA SER A 14 -8.42 29.80 45.54
C SER A 14 -8.96 28.51 44.94
N THR A 15 -10.13 28.61 44.30
CA THR A 15 -10.71 27.57 43.46
C THR A 15 -9.71 27.21 42.38
N CYS A 16 -8.99 26.09 42.57
CA CYS A 16 -8.40 25.33 41.48
C CYS A 16 -9.54 24.88 40.58
N LEU A 17 -9.87 25.69 39.57
CA LEU A 17 -10.57 25.20 38.40
C LEU A 17 -9.61 24.23 37.72
N PHE A 18 -9.70 22.96 38.10
CA PHE A 18 -9.21 21.87 37.28
C PHE A 18 -9.97 21.98 35.97
N SER A 19 -9.37 22.67 35.00
CA SER A 19 -9.65 22.52 33.59
C SER A 19 -9.39 21.06 33.27
N GLY A 20 -10.39 20.22 33.48
CA GLY A 20 -10.35 18.83 33.06
C GLY A 20 -9.99 18.86 31.58
N CYS A 21 -8.86 18.24 31.23
CA CYS A 21 -8.49 17.97 29.86
C CYS A 21 -9.68 17.24 29.23
N LYS A 22 -10.53 17.97 28.50
CA LYS A 22 -11.45 17.36 27.55
C LYS A 22 -10.51 16.65 26.57
N LYS A 23 -10.39 15.32 26.70
CA LYS A 23 -9.81 14.50 25.64
C LYS A 23 -10.61 14.87 24.39
N GLU A 24 -9.98 15.60 23.48
CA GLU A 24 -10.55 15.84 22.15
C GLU A 24 -10.94 14.48 21.60
N LYS A 25 -12.22 14.32 21.31
CA LYS A 25 -12.75 13.08 20.77
C LYS A 25 -12.09 12.92 19.40
N SER A 26 -11.25 11.89 19.25
CA SER A 26 -10.57 11.59 17.98
C SER A 26 -11.58 11.70 16.84
N ILE A 27 -11.25 12.49 15.83
CA ILE A 27 -12.08 12.63 14.62
C ILE A 27 -12.00 11.38 13.73
N VAL A 28 -11.05 10.49 14.01
CA VAL A 28 -10.78 9.26 13.26
C VAL A 28 -11.43 8.09 13.99
N PRO A 29 -12.26 7.27 13.32
CA PRO A 29 -12.77 6.02 13.87
C PRO A 29 -11.63 5.12 14.35
N GLU A 30 -11.78 4.45 15.50
CA GLU A 30 -10.73 3.55 16.03
C GLU A 30 -10.60 2.26 15.22
N ASN A 31 -11.67 1.82 14.54
CA ASN A 31 -11.65 0.61 13.74
C ASN A 31 -10.66 0.73 12.57
N PRO A 32 -9.88 -0.32 12.26
CA PRO A 32 -8.98 -0.30 11.12
C PRO A 32 -9.78 -0.24 9.81
N SER A 33 -9.16 0.34 8.78
CA SER A 33 -9.68 0.29 7.42
C SER A 33 -9.20 -0.98 6.74
N VAL A 34 -10.01 -1.57 5.87
CA VAL A 34 -9.64 -2.76 5.12
C VAL A 34 -9.62 -2.42 3.64
N VAL A 35 -8.52 -2.72 2.96
CA VAL A 35 -8.44 -2.60 1.51
C VAL A 35 -8.16 -3.98 0.92
N GLU A 36 -9.07 -4.46 0.07
CA GLU A 36 -8.92 -5.70 -0.67
C GLU A 36 -8.54 -5.40 -2.11
N ILE A 37 -7.42 -5.95 -2.54
CA ILE A 37 -6.93 -5.83 -3.91
C ILE A 37 -7.08 -7.19 -4.57
N THR A 38 -7.90 -7.25 -5.62
CA THR A 38 -7.99 -8.42 -6.50
C THR A 38 -7.07 -8.22 -7.69
N VAL A 39 -6.20 -9.19 -7.96
CA VAL A 39 -5.34 -9.21 -9.14
C VAL A 39 -5.88 -10.23 -10.14
N SER A 40 -6.06 -9.81 -11.39
CA SER A 40 -6.49 -10.71 -12.46
C SER A 40 -5.72 -10.47 -13.76
N ASN A 41 -5.69 -11.45 -14.65
CA ASN A 41 -5.23 -11.21 -16.03
C ASN A 41 -6.33 -10.57 -16.90
N SER A 42 -6.02 -10.28 -18.16
CA SER A 42 -6.96 -9.68 -19.13
C SER A 42 -8.09 -10.61 -19.56
N GLN A 43 -8.01 -11.90 -19.22
CA GLN A 43 -9.08 -12.88 -19.39
C GLN A 43 -10.01 -12.93 -18.16
N GLY A 44 -9.69 -12.18 -17.10
CA GLY A 44 -10.44 -12.13 -15.85
C GLY A 44 -10.07 -13.23 -14.84
N GLU A 45 -9.08 -14.08 -15.15
CA GLU A 45 -8.61 -15.12 -14.24
C GLU A 45 -7.85 -14.49 -13.07
N LEU A 46 -8.15 -14.98 -11.86
CA LEU A 46 -7.55 -14.47 -10.63
C LEU A 46 -6.11 -14.98 -10.48
N LEU A 47 -5.19 -14.08 -10.15
CA LEU A 47 -3.76 -14.38 -10.09
C LEU A 47 -3.27 -14.42 -8.65
N GLY A 48 -2.99 -15.63 -8.15
CA GLY A 48 -2.35 -15.82 -6.86
C GLY A 48 -0.84 -15.66 -6.90
N SER A 49 -0.22 -15.52 -5.73
CA SER A 49 1.23 -15.32 -5.57
C SER A 49 1.80 -14.05 -6.22
N GLU A 50 0.95 -13.15 -6.68
CA GLU A 50 1.33 -11.81 -7.12
C GLU A 50 1.58 -10.91 -5.91
N THR A 51 2.68 -10.16 -5.94
CA THR A 51 3.03 -9.21 -4.88
C THR A 51 2.40 -7.85 -5.15
N VAL A 52 1.54 -7.40 -4.24
CA VAL A 52 0.88 -6.09 -4.30
C VAL A 52 1.58 -5.13 -3.33
N ARG A 53 2.05 -4.01 -3.88
CA ARG A 53 2.77 -2.96 -3.16
C ARG A 53 1.89 -1.75 -2.97
N MET A 54 1.89 -1.18 -1.77
CA MET A 54 1.13 0.01 -1.43
C MET A 54 2.05 1.24 -1.36
N TYR A 55 1.59 2.33 -1.94
CA TYR A 55 2.23 3.64 -1.94
C TYR A 55 1.19 4.71 -1.60
N ASP A 56 1.63 5.81 -1.02
CA ASP A 56 0.87 7.07 -1.02
C ASP A 56 1.23 7.90 -2.26
N GLU A 57 0.60 9.06 -2.45
CA GLU A 57 0.84 9.93 -3.60
C GLU A 57 2.33 10.26 -3.79
N THR A 58 3.01 10.70 -2.73
CA THR A 58 4.42 11.08 -2.78
C THR A 58 5.32 9.90 -3.14
N SER A 59 5.18 8.77 -2.44
CA SER A 59 6.01 7.59 -2.67
C SER A 59 5.70 6.91 -4.00
N TYR A 60 4.47 7.05 -4.53
CA TYR A 60 4.12 6.58 -5.87
C TYR A 60 4.80 7.40 -6.96
N GLU A 61 4.88 8.73 -6.82
CA GLU A 61 5.66 9.58 -7.73
C GLU A 61 7.15 9.24 -7.71
N SER A 62 7.71 8.90 -6.54
CA SER A 62 9.07 8.38 -6.44
C SER A 62 9.22 7.02 -7.13
N PHE A 63 8.26 6.12 -6.95
CA PHE A 63 8.24 4.81 -7.59
C PHE A 63 8.26 4.90 -9.12
N LYS A 64 7.46 5.79 -9.72
CA LYS A 64 7.44 5.98 -11.18
C LYS A 64 8.80 6.41 -11.76
N LYS A 65 9.62 7.10 -10.97
CA LYS A 65 10.98 7.53 -11.37
C LYS A 65 12.03 6.45 -11.07
N ASN A 66 11.83 5.68 -10.01
CA ASN A 66 12.70 4.61 -9.57
C ASN A 66 11.85 3.44 -9.05
N HIS A 67 11.71 2.39 -9.86
CA HIS A 67 10.87 1.22 -9.55
C HIS A 67 11.39 0.39 -8.36
N SER A 68 12.60 0.65 -7.88
CA SER A 68 13.16 0.09 -6.64
C SER A 68 12.77 0.87 -5.39
N THR A 69 11.93 1.91 -5.50
CA THR A 69 11.39 2.65 -4.36
C THR A 69 10.64 1.71 -3.42
N LYS A 70 11.08 1.67 -2.15
CA LYS A 70 10.49 0.82 -1.11
C LYS A 70 9.01 1.16 -0.92
N PRO A 71 8.11 0.15 -0.95
CA PRO A 71 6.70 0.38 -0.68
C PRO A 71 6.43 0.64 0.80
N LEU A 72 5.28 1.25 1.09
CA LEU A 72 4.81 1.46 2.46
C LEU A 72 4.35 0.15 3.10
N LEU A 73 3.68 -0.71 2.31
CA LEU A 73 3.30 -2.08 2.67
C LEU A 73 3.40 -2.98 1.44
N GLU A 74 3.62 -4.27 1.65
CA GLU A 74 3.66 -5.28 0.61
C GLU A 74 2.91 -6.53 1.08
N ILE A 75 1.99 -7.04 0.26
CA ILE A 75 1.19 -8.23 0.56
C ILE A 75 1.12 -9.10 -0.71
N THR A 76 1.41 -10.38 -0.56
CA THR A 76 1.23 -11.37 -1.63
C THR A 76 -0.22 -11.85 -1.68
N THR A 77 -0.78 -11.94 -2.88
CA THR A 77 -2.13 -12.46 -3.12
C THR A 77 -2.25 -13.93 -2.75
N ASP A 78 -3.40 -14.30 -2.19
CA ASP A 78 -3.78 -15.69 -1.92
C ASP A 78 -4.14 -16.47 -3.20
N SER A 79 -4.56 -17.73 -3.07
CA SER A 79 -4.96 -18.57 -4.21
C SER A 79 -6.19 -18.04 -4.98
N ASN A 80 -6.93 -17.08 -4.42
CA ASN A 80 -8.06 -16.40 -5.08
C ASN A 80 -7.63 -15.04 -5.66
N GLY A 81 -6.33 -14.79 -5.76
CA GLY A 81 -5.78 -13.53 -6.28
C GLY A 81 -6.09 -12.31 -5.42
N MET A 82 -6.34 -12.49 -4.11
CA MET A 82 -6.67 -11.39 -3.21
C MET A 82 -5.52 -11.06 -2.26
N ALA A 83 -5.15 -9.78 -2.22
CA ALA A 83 -4.27 -9.21 -1.21
C ALA A 83 -5.09 -8.31 -0.28
N ARG A 84 -5.04 -8.58 1.03
CA ARG A 84 -5.80 -7.82 2.04
C ARG A 84 -4.88 -6.97 2.90
N PHE A 85 -5.09 -5.67 2.86
CA PHE A 85 -4.40 -4.68 3.68
C PHE A 85 -5.30 -4.26 4.84
N THR A 86 -4.79 -4.33 6.07
CA THR A 86 -5.43 -3.80 7.26
C THR A 86 -4.68 -2.54 7.69
N LEU A 87 -5.35 -1.39 7.63
CA LEU A 87 -4.78 -0.08 7.88
C LEU A 87 -5.29 0.46 9.23
N GLU A 88 -4.44 0.37 10.25
CA GLU A 88 -4.71 0.93 11.58
C GLU A 88 -4.97 2.44 11.52
N SER A 89 -6.11 2.85 12.07
CA SER A 89 -6.61 4.23 11.93
C SER A 89 -5.69 5.27 12.55
N ASN A 90 -5.07 4.95 13.69
CA ASN A 90 -4.10 5.81 14.36
C ASN A 90 -2.76 5.92 13.64
N LEU A 91 -2.43 5.03 12.71
CA LEU A 91 -1.19 5.08 11.95
C LEU A 91 -1.42 5.79 10.62
N TRP A 92 -2.46 5.39 9.90
CA TRP A 92 -2.65 5.80 8.51
C TRP A 92 -3.49 7.06 8.38
N PHE A 93 -4.37 7.38 9.33
CA PHE A 93 -5.39 8.43 9.19
C PHE A 93 -5.31 9.54 10.26
N GLN A 94 -4.21 9.66 10.99
CA GLN A 94 -4.02 10.51 12.19
C GLN A 94 -4.77 11.86 12.20
N SER A 95 -4.62 12.67 11.14
CA SER A 95 -5.21 14.01 11.03
C SER A 95 -6.29 14.13 9.95
N THR A 96 -6.66 13.02 9.29
CA THR A 96 -7.58 13.02 8.15
C THR A 96 -8.51 11.82 8.15
N LYS A 97 -9.76 12.00 7.74
CA LYS A 97 -10.73 10.91 7.63
C LYS A 97 -10.55 10.06 6.37
N SER A 98 -9.69 10.50 5.45
CA SER A 98 -9.45 9.81 4.18
C SER A 98 -8.05 10.09 3.63
N ARG A 99 -7.51 9.15 2.87
CA ARG A 99 -6.22 9.28 2.17
C ARG A 99 -6.26 8.57 0.83
N GLU A 100 -5.48 9.09 -0.11
CA GLU A 100 -5.25 8.44 -1.40
C GLU A 100 -4.13 7.41 -1.27
N PHE A 101 -4.37 6.18 -1.75
CA PHE A 101 -3.35 5.12 -1.80
C PHE A 101 -3.34 4.46 -3.16
N MET A 102 -2.13 4.22 -3.67
CA MET A 102 -1.86 3.50 -4.91
C MET A 102 -1.37 2.09 -4.60
N PHE A 103 -1.92 1.11 -5.32
CA PHE A 103 -1.55 -0.29 -5.23
C PHE A 103 -0.94 -0.71 -6.57
N VAL A 104 0.20 -1.41 -6.52
CA VAL A 104 1.02 -1.71 -7.68
C VAL A 104 1.39 -3.19 -7.68
N VAL A 105 1.25 -3.82 -8.85
CA VAL A 105 1.92 -5.08 -9.16
C VAL A 105 3.05 -4.77 -10.12
N LEU A 106 4.29 -5.08 -9.74
CA LEU A 106 5.48 -4.93 -10.57
C LEU A 106 6.00 -6.32 -10.95
N LYS A 107 6.16 -6.56 -12.24
CA LYS A 107 6.91 -7.70 -12.78
C LYS A 107 8.22 -7.16 -13.35
N ALA A 108 9.33 -7.52 -12.74
CA ALA A 108 10.67 -7.09 -13.15
C ALA A 108 11.56 -8.31 -13.37
N PHE A 109 12.25 -8.33 -14.51
CA PHE A 109 13.33 -9.29 -14.80
C PHE A 109 14.67 -8.74 -14.35
N ASP A 110 14.92 -7.47 -14.65
CA ASP A 110 16.07 -6.69 -14.20
C ASP A 110 15.68 -5.20 -14.09
N THR A 111 16.68 -4.32 -13.96
CA THR A 111 16.47 -2.88 -13.79
C THR A 111 15.89 -2.17 -15.01
N ASP A 112 16.03 -2.74 -16.20
CA ASP A 112 15.61 -2.14 -17.46
C ASP A 112 14.42 -2.88 -18.08
N ASN A 113 14.20 -4.14 -17.70
CA ASN A 113 13.14 -5.00 -18.20
C ASN A 113 12.07 -5.22 -17.13
N TYR A 114 11.12 -4.29 -17.06
CA TYR A 114 10.02 -4.36 -16.11
C TYR A 114 8.71 -3.83 -16.68
N GLN A 115 7.60 -4.26 -16.09
CA GLN A 115 6.26 -3.73 -16.34
C GLN A 115 5.49 -3.68 -15.02
N TRP A 116 4.69 -2.63 -14.83
CA TRP A 116 3.80 -2.53 -13.68
C TRP A 116 2.37 -2.18 -14.09
N TRP A 117 1.43 -2.57 -13.23
CA TRP A 117 0.03 -2.17 -13.29
C TRP A 117 -0.33 -1.59 -11.94
N SER A 118 -1.15 -0.53 -11.95
CA SER A 118 -1.57 0.12 -10.73
C SER A 118 -3.07 0.38 -10.72
N LYS A 119 -3.62 0.37 -9.50
CA LYS A 119 -4.94 0.89 -9.21
C LYS A 119 -4.87 1.57 -7.85
N GLY A 120 -5.58 2.66 -7.69
CA GLY A 120 -5.74 3.26 -6.39
C GLY A 120 -7.00 4.08 -6.30
N GLY A 121 -7.18 4.68 -5.13
CA GLY A 121 -8.35 5.46 -4.81
C GLY A 121 -8.30 5.96 -3.38
N THR A 122 -9.28 6.80 -3.06
CA THR A 122 -9.45 7.33 -1.72
C THR A 122 -9.97 6.25 -0.78
N VAL A 123 -9.20 5.96 0.26
CA VAL A 123 -9.57 5.08 1.37
C VAL A 123 -10.06 5.94 2.52
N ASN A 124 -11.23 5.60 3.07
CA ASN A 124 -11.82 6.28 4.21
C ASN A 124 -11.52 5.50 5.49
N ALA A 125 -11.20 6.22 6.56
CA ALA A 125 -10.89 5.64 7.86
C ALA A 125 -12.04 4.77 8.39
N GLY A 126 -11.73 3.57 8.86
CA GLY A 126 -12.68 2.60 9.42
C GLY A 126 -13.65 2.00 8.39
N LYS A 127 -13.35 2.11 7.09
CA LYS A 127 -14.18 1.55 6.01
C LYS A 127 -13.47 0.42 5.27
N LYS A 128 -14.29 -0.39 4.59
CA LYS A 128 -13.83 -1.41 3.66
C LYS A 128 -13.84 -0.86 2.24
N HIS A 129 -12.76 -1.08 1.51
CA HIS A 129 -12.58 -0.71 0.11
C HIS A 129 -12.12 -1.91 -0.70
N ALA A 130 -12.49 -1.95 -1.97
CA ALA A 130 -12.07 -3.00 -2.89
C ALA A 130 -11.61 -2.38 -4.21
N PHE A 131 -10.47 -2.84 -4.72
CA PHE A 131 -9.94 -2.44 -6.01
C PHE A 131 -9.52 -3.67 -6.81
N ARG A 132 -9.51 -3.53 -8.13
CA ARG A 132 -9.03 -4.56 -9.05
C ARG A 132 -7.86 -4.03 -9.86
N ILE A 133 -6.78 -4.79 -9.91
CA ILE A 133 -5.64 -4.59 -10.81
C ILE A 133 -5.75 -5.66 -11.89
N GLU A 134 -5.93 -5.23 -13.13
CA GLU A 134 -5.86 -6.12 -14.29
C GLU A 134 -4.46 -6.05 -14.86
N THR A 135 -3.72 -7.16 -14.80
CA THR A 135 -2.43 -7.29 -15.45
C THR A 135 -2.64 -7.76 -16.88
N THR A 136 -2.24 -6.95 -17.85
CA THR A 136 -2.19 -7.36 -19.24
C THR A 136 -0.87 -8.09 -19.48
N LEU A 137 -0.89 -9.40 -19.72
CA LEU A 137 0.28 -10.02 -20.34
C LEU A 137 0.57 -9.30 -21.66
N PRO A 138 1.85 -9.15 -22.07
CA PRO A 138 2.14 -8.83 -23.46
C PRO A 138 1.36 -9.82 -24.33
N LYS A 139 0.53 -9.33 -25.26
CA LYS A 139 -0.21 -10.21 -26.16
C LYS A 139 0.81 -11.06 -26.91
N ALA A 140 0.80 -12.37 -26.68
CA ALA A 140 1.53 -13.32 -27.51
C ALA A 140 0.92 -13.30 -28.92
N GLY A 141 1.39 -12.38 -29.78
CA GLY A 141 0.85 -12.20 -31.13
C GLY A 141 0.80 -10.78 -31.66
N THR A 142 1.11 -9.76 -30.86
CA THR A 142 1.56 -8.46 -31.40
C THR A 142 3.08 -8.48 -31.42
N GLU A 143 3.70 -7.97 -32.48
CA GLU A 143 5.13 -8.15 -32.79
C GLU A 143 6.15 -7.65 -31.75
N ASP A 144 5.71 -7.14 -30.60
CA ASP A 144 6.53 -6.95 -29.39
C ASP A 144 6.78 -8.28 -28.68
N LEU A 145 7.58 -9.13 -29.31
CA LEU A 145 8.23 -10.24 -28.62
C LEU A 145 9.22 -9.64 -27.61
N VAL A 146 9.05 -9.93 -26.32
CA VAL A 146 10.09 -9.61 -25.32
C VAL A 146 11.32 -10.45 -25.66
N ARG A 147 12.36 -9.81 -26.20
CA ARG A 147 13.67 -10.44 -26.37
C ARG A 147 14.38 -10.37 -25.02
N ILE A 148 14.51 -11.50 -24.35
CA ILE A 148 15.27 -11.57 -23.10
C ILE A 148 16.72 -11.87 -23.45
N THR A 149 17.59 -10.90 -23.20
CA THR A 149 19.03 -11.06 -23.32
C THR A 149 19.60 -11.47 -21.97
N ILE A 150 20.02 -12.72 -21.84
CA ILE A 150 20.52 -13.29 -20.58
C ILE A 150 22.05 -13.23 -20.50
N PRO A 151 22.65 -13.08 -19.30
CA PRO A 151 24.10 -13.24 -19.13
C PRO A 151 24.55 -14.65 -19.58
N THR A 152 25.72 -14.73 -20.20
CA THR A 152 26.33 -15.99 -20.65
C THR A 152 26.38 -17.02 -19.52
N GLY A 153 25.98 -18.27 -19.81
CA GLY A 153 26.04 -19.37 -18.85
C GLY A 153 24.86 -19.43 -17.86
N CYS A 154 23.88 -18.53 -17.95
CA CYS A 154 22.69 -18.56 -17.08
C CYS A 154 21.47 -19.25 -17.74
N MET A 155 21.57 -19.62 -19.02
CA MET A 155 20.42 -19.99 -19.87
C MET A 155 19.57 -21.14 -19.34
N GLU A 156 20.21 -22.17 -18.79
CA GLU A 156 19.51 -23.37 -18.33
C GLU A 156 18.70 -23.10 -17.05
N THR A 157 19.25 -22.30 -16.14
CA THR A 157 18.55 -21.81 -14.95
C THR A 157 17.31 -20.99 -15.32
N TYR A 158 17.40 -20.17 -16.36
CA TYR A 158 16.27 -19.39 -16.87
C TYR A 158 15.19 -20.27 -17.51
N ARG A 159 15.58 -21.27 -18.30
CA ARG A 159 14.63 -22.22 -18.92
C ARG A 159 13.85 -22.98 -17.85
N ASN A 160 14.52 -23.48 -16.82
CA ASN A 160 13.90 -24.27 -15.77
C ASN A 160 12.97 -23.44 -14.88
N LYS A 161 13.29 -22.16 -14.64
CA LYS A 161 12.47 -21.29 -13.80
C LYS A 161 11.13 -20.90 -14.44
N TRP A 162 11.07 -20.89 -15.77
CA TRP A 162 9.91 -20.37 -16.53
C TRP A 162 9.33 -21.38 -17.53
N SER A 163 9.69 -22.67 -17.40
CA SER A 163 9.16 -23.76 -18.24
C SER A 163 7.63 -23.82 -18.24
N ASP A 164 7.03 -23.44 -17.11
CA ASP A 164 5.59 -23.54 -16.86
C ASP A 164 4.84 -22.28 -17.33
N HIS A 165 5.55 -21.31 -17.92
CA HIS A 165 5.03 -20.01 -18.34
C HIS A 165 5.29 -19.75 -19.84
N PRO A 166 4.80 -20.61 -20.76
CA PRO A 166 5.14 -20.59 -22.19
C PRO A 166 4.70 -19.33 -22.95
N GLY A 167 3.78 -18.54 -22.38
CA GLY A 167 3.34 -17.26 -22.95
C GLY A 167 4.35 -16.11 -22.81
N TYR A 168 5.41 -16.27 -22.00
CA TYR A 168 6.36 -15.19 -21.70
C TYR A 168 7.59 -15.17 -22.62
N LEU A 169 7.84 -16.22 -23.41
CA LEU A 169 9.15 -16.46 -24.01
C LEU A 169 9.04 -17.01 -25.43
N LYS A 170 9.20 -16.15 -26.43
CA LYS A 170 9.45 -16.58 -27.82
C LYS A 170 10.90 -16.39 -28.28
N LYS A 171 11.73 -15.61 -27.56
CA LYS A 171 13.16 -15.45 -27.89
C LYS A 171 14.02 -15.16 -26.65
N ILE A 172 14.84 -16.14 -26.26
CA ILE A 172 15.92 -15.97 -25.28
C ILE A 172 17.23 -16.03 -26.07
N GLU A 173 18.07 -15.00 -25.94
CA GLU A 173 19.40 -14.96 -26.54
C GLU A 173 20.44 -14.71 -25.45
N GLU A 174 21.58 -15.38 -25.52
CA GLU A 174 22.70 -15.05 -24.65
C GLU A 174 23.33 -13.73 -25.10
N ARG A 175 23.66 -12.89 -24.13
CA ARG A 175 24.56 -11.77 -24.34
C ARG A 175 25.94 -12.34 -24.71
N PRO A 176 26.51 -12.00 -25.87
CA PRO A 176 27.90 -12.34 -26.17
C PRO A 176 28.87 -11.62 -25.22
#